data_AF-A0A6G0VGI1-F1
#
_entry.id   AF-A0A6G0VGI1-F1
#
_cell.length_a   1.000
_cell.length_b   1.000
_cell.length_c   1.000
_cell.angle_alpha   90.00
_cell.angle_beta   90.00
_cell.angle_gamma   90.00
#
_symmetry.space_group_name_H-M   'P 1'
#
loop_
_entity.id
_entity.type
_entity.pdbx_description
1 polymer ?
#
loop_
_entity_poly.entity_id
_entity_poly.type
_entity_poly.pdbx_seq_one_letter_code
_entity_poly.pdbx_strand_id
1 'polypeptide(L)'
;DNNSEEENDPIEIKQSTNSETNCITPDNTFVTECNQNEFDTTYYNEVSDAESNSSNSFIEEEVLNINVVIAEWALRHKITHTALSDLLKCLRVYPAMTDLPKDARTLLKTPTSTEVKNIKGGIYHHFGIENEVKTLIETEPNLPSELLLVAGIDGLPLTDNPSSQLWPILGFFSNLNKSRPLVFLIGAFLGKTKPLDSNEFLFDFVKELKLFYLNGIVYKEKHITIVLHALICDTPAKSFVLNSKGHTGFNSCTRCITNGIWCN
;
A
#
# COMPACT_ATOMS: atom_id res chain seq x y z
N ASP A 1 -20.17 -25.40 56.50
CA ASP A 1 -21.61 -25.45 56.74
C ASP A 1 -22.36 -24.97 55.51
N ASN A 2 -23.07 -25.94 54.90
CA ASN A 2 -24.30 -25.87 54.10
C ASN A 2 -24.43 -24.84 52.97
N ASN A 3 -25.12 -25.08 51.86
CA ASN A 3 -25.66 -26.22 51.11
C ASN A 3 -26.55 -25.53 50.06
N SER A 4 -26.54 -25.95 48.79
CA SER A 4 -27.70 -26.01 47.86
C SER A 4 -27.17 -26.13 46.42
N GLU A 5 -27.22 -27.30 45.74
CA GLU A 5 -28.41 -27.93 45.10
C GLU A 5 -28.97 -26.99 44.00
N GLU A 6 -29.13 -27.31 42.71
CA GLU A 6 -29.62 -28.49 41.95
C GLU A 6 -29.19 -28.29 40.46
N GLU A 7 -28.67 -29.26 39.71
CA GLU A 7 -29.33 -30.34 38.93
C GLU A 7 -29.76 -30.00 37.46
N ASN A 8 -29.37 -30.92 36.55
CA ASN A 8 -29.98 -31.33 35.28
C ASN A 8 -29.79 -30.55 33.95
N ASP A 9 -28.77 -30.95 33.17
CA ASP A 9 -28.79 -31.72 31.90
C ASP A 9 -29.75 -31.35 30.71
N PRO A 10 -29.53 -31.88 29.48
CA PRO A 10 -29.10 -31.11 28.29
C PRO A 10 -30.20 -30.86 27.25
N ILE A 11 -30.01 -29.90 26.34
CA ILE A 11 -30.88 -29.71 25.17
C ILE A 11 -30.06 -29.60 23.87
N GLU A 12 -30.15 -30.66 23.07
CA GLU A 12 -29.86 -30.69 21.64
C GLU A 12 -31.04 -30.07 20.86
N ILE A 13 -30.81 -29.11 19.96
CA ILE A 13 -31.71 -28.83 18.83
C ILE A 13 -30.88 -28.59 17.56
N LYS A 14 -31.27 -29.31 16.50
CA LYS A 14 -30.69 -29.36 15.16
C LYS A 14 -31.09 -28.16 14.27
N GLN A 15 -30.15 -27.79 13.39
CA GLN A 15 -30.24 -27.27 12.01
C GLN A 15 -31.35 -26.27 11.62
N SER A 16 -30.92 -25.12 11.08
CA SER A 16 -31.50 -24.55 9.84
C SER A 16 -30.51 -23.62 9.12
N THR A 17 -30.61 -23.64 7.81
CA THR A 17 -29.75 -23.03 6.78
C THR A 17 -30.18 -21.61 6.40
N ASN A 18 -29.27 -20.92 5.69
CA ASN A 18 -29.40 -19.70 4.88
C ASN A 18 -29.27 -18.33 5.59
N SER A 19 -28.21 -17.58 5.26
CA SER A 19 -28.32 -16.33 4.49
C SER A 19 -26.96 -15.66 4.24
N GLU A 20 -26.67 -15.49 2.95
CA GLU A 20 -26.10 -14.30 2.30
C GLU A 20 -24.86 -13.61 2.91
N THR A 21 -23.71 -13.90 2.29
CA THR A 21 -22.46 -13.15 2.42
C THR A 21 -22.58 -11.77 1.78
N ASN A 22 -22.84 -10.74 2.58
CA ASN A 22 -22.66 -9.34 2.16
C ASN A 22 -21.18 -8.93 2.33
N CYS A 23 -20.42 -9.01 1.24
CA CYS A 23 -19.09 -8.41 1.17
C CYS A 23 -19.23 -6.89 0.98
N ILE A 24 -18.99 -6.15 2.06
CA ILE A 24 -18.83 -4.70 2.05
C ILE A 24 -17.51 -4.39 1.31
N THR A 25 -17.60 -3.71 0.18
CA THR A 25 -16.45 -3.12 -0.50
C THR A 25 -16.22 -1.71 0.07
N PRO A 26 -15.00 -1.33 0.50
CA PRO A 26 -14.69 0.05 0.74
C PRO A 26 -14.42 0.72 -0.62
N ASP A 27 -15.37 1.55 -1.01
CA ASP A 27 -15.34 2.39 -2.20
C ASP A 27 -14.31 3.52 -1.98
N ASN A 28 -13.05 3.28 -2.36
CA ASN A 28 -12.01 4.31 -2.32
C ASN A 28 -12.00 5.09 -3.65
N THR A 29 -12.91 6.06 -3.75
CA THR A 29 -12.84 7.14 -4.74
C THR A 29 -11.76 8.15 -4.34
N PHE A 30 -10.50 7.88 -4.69
CA PHE A 30 -9.46 8.91 -4.71
C PHE A 30 -9.43 9.56 -6.10
N VAL A 31 -10.08 10.72 -6.20
CA VAL A 31 -9.97 11.62 -7.33
C VAL A 31 -8.58 12.28 -7.30
N THR A 32 -7.69 11.80 -8.17
CA THR A 32 -6.46 12.51 -8.53
C THR A 32 -6.61 13.02 -9.95
N GLU A 33 -6.83 14.32 -10.10
CA GLU A 33 -6.61 15.05 -11.35
C GLU A 33 -5.17 14.81 -11.80
N CYS A 34 -5.00 14.16 -12.95
CA CYS A 34 -3.71 14.02 -13.59
C CYS A 34 -3.49 15.21 -14.51
N ASN A 35 -2.44 15.99 -14.22
CA ASN A 35 -1.80 16.83 -15.21
C ASN A 35 -1.35 15.97 -16.39
N GLN A 36 -1.77 16.38 -17.58
CA GLN A 36 -1.32 15.84 -18.85
C GLN A 36 0.18 16.15 -18.99
N ASN A 37 1.01 15.10 -18.97
CA ASN A 37 2.29 15.13 -19.65
C ASN A 37 2.25 14.00 -20.69
N GLU A 38 2.21 14.42 -21.95
CA GLU A 38 2.43 13.59 -23.12
C GLU A 38 3.77 12.86 -22.96
N PHE A 39 3.75 11.55 -23.15
CA PHE A 39 4.97 10.80 -23.47
C PHE A 39 4.73 9.96 -24.70
N ASP A 40 5.75 9.97 -25.54
CA ASP A 40 5.78 9.73 -26.98
C ASP A 40 5.05 8.47 -27.44
N THR A 41 4.09 8.66 -28.34
CA THR A 41 3.46 7.55 -29.08
C THR A 41 4.13 7.43 -30.44
N THR A 42 5.39 7.00 -30.48
CA THR A 42 6.04 6.61 -31.73
C THR A 42 5.66 5.18 -32.12
N TYR A 43 4.37 4.89 -32.29
CA TYR A 43 3.94 3.68 -33.01
C TYR A 43 2.45 3.72 -33.40
N TYR A 44 2.03 4.71 -34.18
CA TYR A 44 0.83 4.58 -35.00
C TYR A 44 1.20 4.99 -36.42
N ASN A 45 1.47 3.99 -37.27
CA ASN A 45 1.42 4.20 -38.71
C ASN A 45 -0.06 4.37 -39.08
N GLU A 46 -0.43 5.59 -39.50
CA GLU A 46 -1.70 5.83 -40.19
C GLU A 46 -1.69 5.00 -41.49
N VAL A 47 -2.50 3.95 -41.55
CA VAL A 47 -2.74 3.20 -42.79
C VAL A 47 -3.82 3.96 -43.57
N SER A 48 -3.37 4.79 -44.50
CA SER A 48 -4.21 5.32 -45.57
C SER A 48 -4.41 4.25 -46.64
N ASP A 49 -5.67 3.91 -46.93
CA ASP A 49 -6.05 3.02 -48.02
C ASP A 49 -5.66 3.64 -49.38
N ALA A 50 -4.59 3.10 -49.98
CA ALA A 50 -4.31 3.27 -51.40
C ALA A 50 -3.76 1.95 -51.95
N GLU A 51 -4.57 1.27 -52.76
CA GLU A 51 -4.19 0.09 -53.52
C GLU A 51 -3.00 0.40 -54.46
N SER A 52 -1.89 -0.33 -54.32
CA SER A 52 -1.07 -0.72 -55.48
C SER A 52 -0.10 -1.86 -55.14
N ASN A 53 0.14 -2.69 -56.15
CA ASN A 53 0.76 -4.01 -56.13
C ASN A 53 2.22 -4.10 -55.68
N SER A 54 2.52 -5.25 -55.05
CA SER A 54 3.76 -6.04 -55.14
C SER A 54 5.04 -5.46 -54.53
N SER A 55 5.46 -6.03 -53.40
CA SER A 55 6.64 -6.92 -53.29
C SER A 55 6.72 -7.48 -51.87
N ASN A 56 6.67 -8.81 -51.72
CA ASN A 56 6.84 -9.50 -50.44
C ASN A 56 8.25 -9.28 -49.89
N SER A 57 8.42 -8.30 -49.02
CA SER A 57 9.38 -8.37 -47.93
C SER A 57 8.61 -8.72 -46.66
N PHE A 58 8.81 -9.93 -46.14
CA PHE A 58 8.29 -10.34 -44.84
C PHE A 58 8.84 -9.39 -43.78
N ILE A 59 8.09 -8.35 -43.44
CA ILE A 59 8.21 -7.66 -42.17
C ILE A 59 7.50 -8.60 -41.20
N GLU A 60 8.25 -9.29 -40.34
CA GLU A 60 7.68 -9.87 -39.14
C GLU A 60 7.17 -8.70 -38.30
N GLU A 61 5.89 -8.35 -38.47
CA GLU A 61 5.18 -7.53 -37.51
C GLU A 61 5.28 -8.27 -36.16
N GLU A 62 6.02 -7.71 -35.21
CA GLU A 62 5.93 -8.13 -33.82
C GLU A 62 4.46 -8.02 -33.41
N VAL A 63 3.76 -9.17 -33.37
CA VAL A 63 2.38 -9.22 -32.94
C VAL A 63 2.33 -8.74 -31.50
N LEU A 64 1.85 -7.51 -31.30
CA LEU A 64 1.66 -6.92 -29.99
C LEU A 64 0.85 -7.88 -29.12
N ASN A 65 1.43 -8.27 -28.00
CA ASN A 65 0.79 -9.19 -27.08
C ASN A 65 -0.48 -8.54 -26.51
N ILE A 66 -1.65 -9.06 -26.86
CA ILE A 66 -2.95 -8.52 -26.44
C ILE A 66 -3.07 -8.38 -24.91
N ASN A 67 -2.39 -9.23 -24.13
CA ASN A 67 -2.37 -9.09 -22.68
C ASN A 67 -1.70 -7.79 -22.22
N VAL A 68 -0.61 -7.40 -22.89
CA VAL A 68 0.12 -6.14 -22.60
C VAL A 68 -0.75 -4.96 -22.97
N VAL A 69 -1.39 -4.99 -24.15
CA VAL A 69 -2.26 -3.90 -24.61
C VAL A 69 -3.43 -3.68 -23.63
N ILE A 70 -4.12 -4.74 -23.22
CA ILE A 70 -5.23 -4.64 -22.26
C ILE A 70 -4.71 -4.19 -20.89
N ALA A 71 -3.56 -4.70 -20.43
CA ALA A 71 -2.97 -4.30 -19.15
C ALA A 71 -2.63 -2.80 -19.13
N GLU A 72 -1.95 -2.30 -20.15
CA GLU A 72 -1.59 -0.88 -20.26
C GLU A 72 -2.81 0.02 -20.37
N TRP A 73 -3.81 -0.38 -21.17
CA TRP A 73 -5.08 0.32 -21.24
C TRP A 73 -5.76 0.40 -19.86
N ALA A 74 -5.83 -0.73 -19.15
CA ALA A 74 -6.44 -0.77 -17.83
C ALA A 74 -5.72 0.14 -16.82
N LEU A 75 -4.38 0.14 -16.84
CA LEU A 75 -3.57 1.01 -15.98
C LEU A 75 -3.75 2.49 -16.32
N ARG A 76 -3.68 2.83 -17.61
CA ARG A 76 -3.83 4.21 -18.12
C ARG A 76 -5.17 4.82 -17.72
N HIS A 77 -6.24 4.02 -17.79
CA HIS A 77 -7.59 4.46 -17.48
C HIS A 77 -8.03 4.16 -16.04
N LYS A 78 -7.13 3.67 -15.19
CA LYS A 78 -7.41 3.33 -13.78
C LYS A 78 -8.64 2.40 -13.64
N ILE A 79 -8.74 1.42 -14.53
CA ILE A 79 -9.85 0.45 -14.53
C ILE A 79 -9.77 -0.42 -13.27
N THR A 80 -10.91 -0.61 -12.60
CA THR A 80 -10.96 -1.44 -11.39
C THR A 80 -10.66 -2.90 -11.71
N HIS A 81 -10.04 -3.62 -10.76
CA HIS A 81 -9.78 -5.06 -10.92
C HIS A 81 -11.05 -5.87 -11.19
N THR A 82 -12.19 -5.46 -10.60
CA THR A 82 -13.49 -6.10 -10.83
C THR A 82 -13.93 -5.91 -12.28
N ALA A 83 -13.99 -4.67 -12.77
CA ALA A 83 -14.40 -4.36 -14.14
C ALA A 83 -13.48 -5.02 -15.16
N LEU A 84 -12.16 -4.99 -14.92
CA LEU A 84 -11.19 -5.66 -15.78
C LEU A 84 -11.38 -7.18 -15.77
N SER A 85 -11.59 -7.80 -14.61
CA SER A 85 -11.83 -9.25 -14.53
C SER A 85 -13.12 -9.65 -15.25
N ASP A 86 -14.17 -8.83 -15.16
CA ASP A 86 -15.43 -9.10 -15.85
C ASP A 86 -15.29 -8.93 -17.36
N LEU A 87 -14.61 -7.88 -17.82
CA LEU A 87 -14.26 -7.72 -19.24
C LEU A 87 -13.47 -8.93 -19.75
N LEU A 88 -12.45 -9.37 -19.01
CA LEU A 88 -11.64 -10.52 -19.38
C LEU A 88 -12.48 -11.80 -19.50
N LYS A 89 -13.42 -12.04 -18.58
CA LYS A 89 -14.35 -13.17 -18.67
C LYS A 89 -15.25 -13.07 -19.91
N CYS A 90 -15.74 -11.88 -20.24
CA CYS A 90 -16.55 -11.66 -21.45
C CYS A 90 -15.75 -11.92 -22.73
N LEU A 91 -14.52 -11.42 -22.81
CA LEU A 91 -13.66 -11.61 -23.99
C LEU A 91 -13.31 -13.08 -24.22
N ARG A 92 -13.13 -13.86 -23.14
CA ARG A 92 -12.85 -15.30 -23.23
C ARG A 92 -13.96 -16.15 -23.84
N VAL A 93 -15.16 -15.60 -24.05
CA VAL A 93 -16.25 -16.29 -24.76
C VAL A 93 -15.92 -16.43 -26.25
N TYR A 94 -15.10 -15.55 -26.81
CA TYR A 94 -14.68 -15.62 -28.20
C TYR A 94 -13.56 -16.65 -28.38
N PRO A 95 -13.66 -17.59 -29.35
CA PRO A 95 -12.65 -18.64 -29.55
C PRO A 95 -11.22 -18.12 -29.75
N ALA A 96 -11.05 -16.93 -30.33
CA ALA A 96 -9.73 -16.31 -30.54
C ALA A 96 -9.10 -15.72 -29.26
N MET A 97 -9.83 -15.68 -28.14
CA MET A 97 -9.44 -14.98 -26.91
C MET A 97 -9.53 -15.88 -25.67
N THR A 98 -9.61 -17.20 -25.84
CA THR A 98 -9.74 -18.17 -24.73
C THR A 98 -8.55 -18.16 -23.77
N ASP A 99 -7.38 -17.74 -24.25
CA ASP A 99 -6.11 -17.75 -23.53
C ASP A 99 -5.89 -16.50 -22.65
N LEU A 100 -6.76 -15.49 -22.75
CA LEU A 100 -6.72 -14.32 -21.87
C LEU A 100 -6.87 -14.76 -20.40
N PRO A 101 -6.13 -14.16 -19.44
CA PRO A 101 -6.34 -14.42 -18.02
C PRO A 101 -7.78 -14.16 -17.58
N LYS A 102 -8.31 -14.90 -16.60
CA LYS A 102 -9.66 -14.66 -16.05
C LYS A 102 -9.72 -13.56 -14.99
N ASP A 103 -8.57 -13.27 -14.40
CA ASP A 103 -8.45 -12.40 -13.24
C ASP A 103 -7.50 -11.25 -13.60
N ALA A 104 -7.92 -10.04 -13.29
CA ALA A 104 -7.13 -8.82 -13.48
C ALA A 104 -5.75 -8.93 -12.84
N ARG A 105 -5.61 -9.56 -11.68
CA ARG A 105 -4.33 -9.74 -10.99
C ARG A 105 -3.36 -10.58 -11.81
N THR A 106 -3.87 -11.60 -12.49
CA THR A 106 -3.06 -12.44 -13.38
C THR A 106 -2.63 -11.66 -14.63
N LEU A 107 -3.53 -10.89 -15.24
CA LEU A 107 -3.19 -10.04 -16.38
C LEU A 107 -2.13 -9.00 -16.01
N LEU A 108 -2.33 -8.32 -14.89
CA LEU A 108 -1.46 -7.26 -14.37
C LEU A 108 -0.21 -7.81 -13.67
N LYS A 109 -0.01 -9.14 -13.66
CA LYS A 109 1.11 -9.83 -13.01
C LYS A 109 1.33 -9.35 -11.56
N THR A 110 0.24 -9.17 -10.81
CA THR A 110 0.31 -8.73 -9.41
C THR A 110 1.10 -9.76 -8.59
N PRO A 111 2.13 -9.35 -7.82
CA PRO A 111 2.89 -10.24 -6.98
C PRO A 111 1.98 -11.04 -6.03
N THR A 112 2.20 -12.36 -5.96
CA THR A 112 1.40 -13.27 -5.11
C THR A 112 2.03 -13.51 -3.74
N SER A 113 3.28 -13.12 -3.58
CA SER A 113 4.00 -13.19 -2.31
C SER A 113 4.88 -11.96 -2.14
N THR A 114 5.22 -11.68 -0.89
CA THR A 114 6.10 -10.60 -0.49
C THR A 114 6.85 -11.06 0.75
N GLU A 115 8.11 -10.66 0.90
CA GLU A 115 8.92 -11.05 2.05
C GLU A 115 8.38 -10.38 3.32
N VAL A 116 7.88 -11.18 4.25
CA VAL A 116 7.34 -10.69 5.53
C VAL A 116 8.20 -11.18 6.70
N LYS A 117 8.34 -10.32 7.69
CA LYS A 117 9.03 -10.59 8.96
C LYS A 117 7.98 -10.85 10.04
N ASN A 118 8.14 -11.92 10.79
CA ASN A 118 7.35 -12.13 12.00
C ASN A 118 7.90 -11.20 13.11
N ILE A 119 7.01 -10.40 13.69
CA ILE A 119 7.31 -9.58 14.87
C ILE A 119 6.25 -9.82 15.93
N LYS A 120 6.48 -9.40 17.18
CA LYS A 120 5.50 -9.61 18.25
C LYS A 120 4.14 -8.98 17.91
N GLY A 121 3.12 -9.84 17.80
CA GLY A 121 1.73 -9.47 17.53
C GLY A 121 1.25 -9.73 16.09
N GLY A 122 2.14 -10.05 15.15
CA GLY A 122 1.75 -10.24 13.75
C GLY A 122 2.92 -10.29 12.77
N ILE A 123 2.66 -9.83 11.54
CA ILE A 123 3.63 -9.81 10.45
C ILE A 123 3.93 -8.37 10.05
N TYR A 124 5.15 -8.12 9.59
CA TYR A 124 5.62 -6.83 9.13
C TYR A 124 6.31 -6.95 7.78
N HIS A 125 6.04 -5.99 6.89
CA HIS A 125 6.77 -5.82 5.65
C HIS A 125 7.41 -4.44 5.62
N HIS A 126 8.66 -4.36 5.16
CA HIS A 126 9.37 -3.11 4.99
C HIS A 126 9.52 -2.81 3.50
N PHE A 127 8.90 -1.73 3.04
CA PHE A 127 8.98 -1.26 1.66
C PHE A 127 10.25 -0.44 1.41
N GLY A 128 10.73 0.26 2.44
CA GLY A 128 11.94 1.07 2.41
C GLY A 128 11.72 2.46 1.81
N ILE A 129 12.49 3.43 2.31
CA ILE A 129 12.55 4.81 1.81
C ILE A 129 13.35 4.86 0.49
N GLU A 130 14.32 3.96 0.31
CA GLU A 130 15.25 3.99 -0.83
C GLU A 130 14.53 3.93 -2.19
N ASN A 131 13.48 3.11 -2.29
CA ASN A 131 12.73 2.92 -3.53
C ASN A 131 12.09 4.23 -3.99
N GLU A 132 11.46 4.97 -3.06
CA GLU A 132 10.87 6.27 -3.38
C GLU A 132 11.95 7.28 -3.81
N VAL A 133 13.11 7.31 -3.13
CA VAL A 133 14.19 8.24 -3.51
C VAL A 133 14.73 7.94 -4.90
N LYS A 134 14.89 6.65 -5.26
CA LYS A 134 15.28 6.27 -6.62
C LYS A 134 14.27 6.76 -7.65
N THR A 135 12.98 6.55 -7.40
CA THR A 135 11.91 7.06 -8.27
C THR A 135 11.95 8.58 -8.40
N LEU A 136 12.16 9.31 -7.30
CA LEU A 136 12.28 10.77 -7.32
C LEU A 136 13.51 11.24 -8.10
N ILE A 137 14.65 10.55 -8.00
CA ILE A 137 15.86 10.89 -8.78
C ILE A 137 15.59 10.82 -10.29
N GLU A 138 14.76 9.88 -10.72
CA GLU A 138 14.38 9.66 -12.12
C GLU A 138 13.29 10.62 -12.61
N THR A 139 12.33 10.94 -11.75
CA THR A 139 11.11 11.66 -12.13
C THR A 139 11.13 13.15 -11.79
N GLU A 140 12.00 13.58 -10.87
CA GLU A 140 12.14 14.97 -10.43
C GLU A 140 13.47 15.57 -10.90
N PRO A 141 13.46 16.44 -11.93
CA PRO A 141 14.68 17.05 -12.46
C PRO A 141 15.42 17.88 -11.41
N ASN A 142 14.67 18.61 -10.57
CA ASN A 142 15.20 19.57 -9.59
C ASN A 142 15.10 19.02 -8.16
N LEU A 143 15.48 17.76 -7.96
CA LEU A 143 15.46 17.13 -6.65
C LEU A 143 16.52 17.76 -5.72
N PRO A 144 16.15 18.21 -4.51
CA PRO A 144 17.12 18.72 -3.53
C PRO A 144 18.10 17.63 -3.08
N SER A 145 19.35 18.01 -2.77
CA SER A 145 20.37 17.09 -2.22
C SER A 145 20.07 16.62 -0.79
N GLU A 146 19.13 17.27 -0.11
CA GLU A 146 18.62 16.87 1.20
C GLU A 146 17.10 16.77 1.15
N LEU A 147 16.54 15.63 1.55
CA LEU A 147 15.10 15.41 1.60
C LEU A 147 14.60 15.40 3.06
N LEU A 148 13.56 16.18 3.32
CA LEU A 148 12.97 16.37 4.64
C LEU A 148 11.78 15.41 4.83
N LEU A 149 12.08 14.23 5.38
CA LEU A 149 11.11 13.16 5.60
C LEU A 149 10.16 13.52 6.75
N VAL A 150 8.86 13.47 6.46
CA VAL A 150 7.81 13.46 7.46
C VAL A 150 7.21 12.07 7.50
N ALA A 151 7.28 11.41 8.66
CA ALA A 151 6.77 10.07 8.86
C ALA A 151 5.43 10.09 9.60
N GLY A 152 4.43 9.38 9.10
CA GLY A 152 3.12 9.19 9.72
C GLY A 152 2.95 7.76 10.22
N ILE A 153 2.46 7.58 11.45
CA ILE A 153 2.16 6.25 12.02
C ILE A 153 0.80 6.30 12.71
N ASP A 154 -0.07 5.38 12.32
CA ASP A 154 -1.42 5.23 12.87
C ASP A 154 -1.89 3.76 12.84
N GLY A 155 -2.96 3.44 13.54
CA GLY A 155 -3.62 2.14 13.54
C GLY A 155 -4.98 2.18 12.82
N LEU A 156 -5.14 1.31 11.83
CA LEU A 156 -6.36 1.17 11.03
C LEU A 156 -6.99 -0.21 11.28
N PRO A 157 -8.27 -0.31 11.70
CA PRO A 157 -8.98 -1.58 11.64
C PRO A 157 -9.16 -2.02 10.18
N LEU A 158 -8.86 -3.29 9.88
CA LEU A 158 -8.91 -3.83 8.52
C LEU A 158 -10.06 -4.82 8.33
N THR A 159 -10.25 -5.73 9.28
CA THR A 159 -11.36 -6.70 9.27
C THR A 159 -11.92 -6.84 10.68
N ASP A 160 -13.21 -7.18 10.78
CA ASP A 160 -13.86 -7.42 12.06
C ASP A 160 -13.91 -8.92 12.41
N ASN A 161 -13.90 -9.81 11.41
CA ASN A 161 -13.95 -11.25 11.62
C ASN A 161 -13.07 -12.03 10.61
N PRO A 162 -11.92 -12.57 11.04
CA PRO A 162 -11.29 -12.32 12.34
C PRO A 162 -10.85 -10.86 12.45
N SER A 163 -10.84 -10.30 13.66
CA SER A 163 -10.40 -8.91 13.85
C SER A 163 -8.93 -8.75 13.44
N SER A 164 -8.64 -7.74 12.62
CA SER A 164 -7.27 -7.38 12.24
C SER A 164 -7.07 -5.87 12.15
N GLN A 165 -5.83 -5.45 12.38
CA GLN A 165 -5.39 -4.07 12.33
C GLN A 165 -4.15 -3.96 11.44
N LEU A 166 -4.17 -2.94 10.59
CA LEU A 166 -3.02 -2.48 9.82
C LEU A 166 -2.37 -1.30 10.55
N TRP A 167 -1.05 -1.35 10.71
CA TRP A 167 -0.26 -0.24 11.23
C TRP A 167 0.78 0.15 10.20
N PRO A 168 0.48 1.11 9.31
CA PRO A 168 1.44 1.61 8.34
C PRO A 168 2.44 2.58 8.97
N ILE A 169 3.64 2.59 8.41
CA ILE A 169 4.59 3.68 8.50
C ILE A 169 4.55 4.36 7.13
N LEU A 170 3.98 5.55 7.09
CA LEU A 170 3.85 6.38 5.89
C LEU A 170 4.93 7.44 5.87
N GLY A 171 5.38 7.82 4.69
CA GLY A 171 6.35 8.89 4.48
C GLY A 171 5.88 9.88 3.42
N PHE A 172 6.31 11.13 3.55
CA PHE A 172 6.39 12.06 2.43
C PHE A 172 7.56 13.01 2.64
N PHE A 173 8.04 13.63 1.56
CA PHE A 173 9.09 14.64 1.63
C PHE A 173 8.48 16.05 1.58
N SER A 174 8.68 16.81 2.65
CA SER A 174 8.04 18.12 2.86
C SER A 174 8.64 19.26 2.04
N ASN A 175 9.83 19.08 1.51
CA ASN A 175 10.55 20.06 0.69
C ASN A 175 10.48 19.78 -0.82
N LEU A 176 9.53 18.95 -1.26
CA LEU A 176 9.18 18.82 -2.67
C LEU A 176 8.08 19.85 -2.96
N ASN A 177 8.33 20.75 -3.92
CA ASN A 177 7.40 21.81 -4.33
C ASN A 177 6.19 21.24 -5.10
N LYS A 178 5.38 20.41 -4.44
CA LYS A 178 4.18 19.77 -4.99
C LYS A 178 2.93 20.35 -4.33
N SER A 179 1.87 20.51 -5.12
CA SER A 179 0.57 20.99 -4.63
C SER A 179 -0.07 20.03 -3.60
N ARG A 180 0.25 18.74 -3.70
CA ARG A 180 -0.13 17.70 -2.73
C ARG A 180 1.08 16.85 -2.37
N PRO A 181 1.26 16.46 -1.09
CA PRO A 181 2.31 15.54 -0.69
C PRO A 181 2.18 14.19 -1.40
N LEU A 182 3.29 13.71 -1.96
CA LEU A 182 3.39 12.35 -2.46
C LEU A 182 3.67 11.43 -1.27
N VAL A 183 2.61 10.76 -0.78
CA VAL A 183 2.69 9.84 0.35
C VAL A 183 3.04 8.45 -0.15
N PHE A 184 4.02 7.82 0.49
CA PHE A 184 4.48 6.46 0.19
C PHE A 184 4.51 5.59 1.45
N LEU A 185 4.47 4.28 1.25
CA LEU A 185 4.63 3.30 2.33
C LEU A 185 6.12 3.08 2.60
N ILE A 186 6.51 3.17 3.87
CA ILE A 186 7.84 2.79 4.37
C ILE A 186 7.79 1.38 4.97
N GLY A 187 6.71 1.08 5.69
CA GLY A 187 6.49 -0.21 6.33
C GLY A 187 5.01 -0.44 6.60
N ALA A 188 4.62 -1.70 6.78
CA ALA A 188 3.27 -2.06 7.16
C ALA A 188 3.28 -3.28 8.07
N PHE A 189 2.62 -3.16 9.21
CA PHE A 189 2.35 -4.28 10.10
C PHE A 189 0.89 -4.71 9.98
N LEU A 190 0.66 -6.02 9.99
CA LEU A 190 -0.66 -6.63 10.07
C LEU A 190 -0.72 -7.60 11.26
N GLY A 191 -1.69 -7.41 12.13
CA GLY A 191 -1.90 -8.28 13.30
C GLY A 191 -3.36 -8.23 13.76
N LYS A 192 -3.70 -9.02 14.79
CA LYS A 192 -5.05 -8.97 15.39
C LYS A 192 -5.30 -7.66 16.16
N THR A 193 -4.22 -7.07 16.66
CA THR A 193 -4.17 -5.80 17.39
C THR A 193 -3.00 -4.99 16.85
N LYS A 194 -2.71 -3.83 17.46
CA LYS A 194 -1.44 -3.12 17.26
C LYS A 194 -0.20 -4.01 17.52
N PRO A 195 0.98 -3.66 16.97
CA PRO A 195 2.21 -4.37 17.29
C PRO A 195 2.48 -4.30 18.79
N LEU A 196 3.00 -5.40 19.35
CA LEU A 196 3.19 -5.52 20.81
C LEU A 196 4.51 -4.90 21.27
N ASP A 197 5.44 -4.66 20.35
CA ASP A 197 6.77 -4.13 20.63
C ASP A 197 7.11 -3.04 19.60
N SER A 198 7.25 -1.81 20.08
CA SER A 198 7.53 -0.66 19.21
C SER A 198 8.94 -0.69 18.63
N ASN A 199 9.91 -1.28 19.34
CA ASN A 199 11.27 -1.40 18.82
C ASN A 199 11.33 -2.39 17.66
N GLU A 200 10.63 -3.53 17.76
CA GLU A 200 10.55 -4.48 16.64
C GLU A 200 9.83 -3.88 15.43
N PHE A 201 8.74 -3.14 15.66
CA PHE A 201 7.97 -2.48 14.60
C PHE A 201 8.77 -1.40 13.87
N LEU A 202 9.54 -0.59 14.60
CA LEU A 202 10.31 0.53 14.05
C LEU A 202 11.73 0.14 13.62
N PHE A 203 12.16 -1.09 13.88
CA PHE A 203 13.56 -1.49 13.74
C PHE A 203 14.13 -1.19 12.35
N ASP A 204 13.45 -1.68 11.31
CA ASP A 204 13.94 -1.57 9.93
C ASP A 204 13.88 -0.11 9.45
N PHE A 205 12.79 0.62 9.76
CA PHE A 205 12.67 2.06 9.48
C PHE A 205 13.78 2.90 10.15
N VAL A 206 14.02 2.71 11.45
CA VAL A 206 15.04 3.48 12.18
C VAL A 206 16.46 3.12 11.71
N LYS A 207 16.70 1.85 11.40
CA LYS A 207 17.99 1.38 10.86
C LYS A 207 18.26 2.04 9.51
N GLU A 208 17.29 2.00 8.61
CA GLU A 208 17.36 2.60 7.28
C GLU A 208 17.56 4.11 7.36
N LEU A 209 16.74 4.81 8.16
CA LEU A 209 16.83 6.25 8.33
C LEU A 209 18.20 6.69 8.89
N LYS A 210 18.75 5.96 9.87
CA LYS A 210 20.10 6.23 10.39
C LYS A 210 21.18 6.07 9.31
N LEU A 211 21.05 5.03 8.49
CA LEU A 211 21.99 4.79 7.38
C LEU A 211 21.97 5.96 6.40
N PHE A 212 20.79 6.42 5.99
CA PHE A 212 20.62 7.49 5.02
C PHE A 212 20.90 8.89 5.57
N TYR A 213 20.71 9.09 6.87
CA TYR A 213 21.14 10.31 7.53
C TYR A 213 22.66 10.45 7.57
N LEU A 214 23.39 9.35 7.82
CA LEU A 214 24.85 9.38 7.94
C LEU A 214 25.58 9.32 6.59
N ASN A 215 25.09 8.51 5.67
CA ASN A 215 25.80 8.18 4.43
C ASN A 215 25.13 8.76 3.19
N GLY A 216 23.86 9.16 3.28
CA GLY A 216 23.02 9.45 2.12
C GLY A 216 22.72 8.22 1.26
N ILE A 217 22.05 8.46 0.14
CA ILE A 217 21.72 7.50 -0.92
C ILE A 217 22.43 7.97 -2.19
N VAL A 218 23.17 7.06 -2.82
CA VAL A 218 23.83 7.33 -4.11
C VAL A 218 23.10 6.56 -5.20
N TYR A 219 22.57 7.29 -6.18
CA TYR A 219 21.91 6.69 -7.34
C TYR A 219 22.00 7.62 -8.56
N LYS A 220 22.38 7.08 -9.73
CA LYS A 220 22.60 7.83 -10.98
C LYS A 220 23.39 9.14 -10.78
N GLU A 221 24.55 9.02 -10.12
CA GLU A 221 25.46 10.13 -9.81
C GLU A 221 24.89 11.24 -8.90
N LYS A 222 23.65 11.11 -8.41
CA LYS A 222 23.09 11.98 -7.37
C LYS A 222 23.37 11.38 -5.99
N HIS A 223 23.79 12.23 -5.05
CA HIS A 223 23.90 11.92 -3.63
C HIS A 223 22.80 12.68 -2.88
N ILE A 224 21.93 11.95 -2.19
CA ILE A 224 20.77 12.49 -1.48
C ILE A 224 20.85 12.12 0.00
N THR A 225 20.83 13.10 0.88
CA THR A 225 20.74 12.88 2.33
C THR A 225 19.29 12.91 2.78
N ILE A 226 18.92 12.09 3.77
CA ILE A 226 17.57 12.08 4.34
C ILE A 226 17.61 12.54 5.78
N VAL A 227 16.77 13.52 6.10
CA VAL A 227 16.59 14.03 7.46
C VAL A 227 15.15 13.80 7.90
N LEU A 228 14.96 13.20 9.07
CA LEU A 228 13.64 13.13 9.70
C LEU A 228 13.25 14.51 10.21
N HIS A 229 12.29 15.12 9.52
CA HIS A 229 11.79 16.45 9.84
C HIS A 229 10.68 16.40 10.90
N ALA A 230 9.74 15.44 10.77
CA ALA A 230 8.66 15.29 11.72
C ALA A 230 8.14 13.86 11.80
N LEU A 231 7.55 13.54 12.96
CA LEU A 231 6.81 12.31 13.21
C LEU A 231 5.37 12.68 13.58
N ILE A 232 4.42 12.27 12.75
CA ILE A 232 2.99 12.56 12.89
C ILE A 232 2.29 11.30 13.38
N CYS A 233 1.68 11.41 14.54
CA CYS A 233 0.92 10.34 15.17
C CYS A 233 -0.28 10.93 15.89
N ASP A 234 -1.38 10.19 15.94
CA ASP A 234 -2.39 10.44 16.96
C ASP A 234 -1.79 10.17 18.36
N THR A 235 -2.54 10.52 19.40
CA THR A 235 -2.00 10.46 20.75
C THR A 235 -1.68 9.03 21.24
N PRO A 236 -2.57 8.04 21.04
CA PRO A 236 -2.25 6.62 21.25
C PRO A 236 -1.02 6.10 20.49
N ALA A 237 -0.94 6.32 19.17
CA ALA A 237 0.18 5.86 18.36
C ALA A 237 1.48 6.54 18.77
N LYS A 238 1.44 7.85 19.10
CA LYS A 238 2.60 8.58 19.62
C LYS A 238 3.17 7.92 20.88
N SER A 239 2.31 7.58 21.84
CA SER A 239 2.77 6.93 23.08
C SER A 239 3.38 5.56 22.83
N PHE A 240 2.82 4.80 21.88
CA PHE A 240 3.37 3.50 21.47
C PHE A 240 4.75 3.66 20.80
N VAL A 241 4.84 4.52 19.79
CA VAL A 241 6.06 4.75 19.00
C VAL A 241 7.20 5.31 19.87
N LEU A 242 6.90 6.23 20.78
CA LEU A 242 7.88 6.77 21.72
C LEU A 242 8.14 5.87 22.93
N ASN A 243 7.43 4.74 23.04
CA ASN A 243 7.44 3.87 24.21
C ASN A 243 7.22 4.64 25.53
N SER A 244 6.33 5.63 25.51
CA SER A 244 5.98 6.47 26.66
C SER A 244 4.66 6.03 27.29
N LYS A 245 4.34 6.55 28.48
CA LYS A 245 3.02 6.36 29.07
C LYS A 245 1.95 6.94 28.13
N GLY A 246 0.82 6.25 28.05
CA GLY A 246 -0.36 6.73 27.30
C GLY A 246 -0.87 8.04 27.86
N HIS A 247 -1.68 8.76 27.08
CA HIS A 247 -2.14 10.12 27.39
C HIS A 247 -2.93 10.27 28.68
N THR A 248 -3.61 9.21 29.12
CA THR A 248 -4.34 9.16 30.41
C THR A 248 -3.44 8.82 31.60
N GLY A 249 -2.15 8.59 31.38
CA GLY A 249 -1.21 8.25 32.44
C GLY A 249 -0.87 9.45 33.34
N PHE A 250 -0.55 9.16 34.61
CA PHE A 250 -0.15 10.18 35.57
C PHE A 250 1.05 11.03 35.11
N ASN A 251 2.02 10.41 34.40
CA ASN A 251 3.18 11.09 33.80
C ASN A 251 3.16 10.93 32.28
N SER A 252 2.12 11.44 31.63
CA SER A 252 1.89 11.26 30.19
C SER A 252 2.36 12.41 29.31
N CYS A 253 2.63 13.59 29.89
CA CYS A 253 3.05 14.75 29.11
C CYS A 253 4.43 14.52 28.48
N THR A 254 4.50 14.59 27.16
CA THR A 254 5.76 14.48 26.40
C THR A 254 6.54 15.79 26.33
N ARG A 255 6.01 16.87 26.91
CA ARG A 255 6.61 18.22 26.89
C ARG A 255 7.02 18.76 28.27
N CYS A 256 6.47 18.24 29.36
CA CYS A 256 6.78 18.69 30.71
C CYS A 256 6.76 17.54 31.73
N ILE A 257 7.20 17.83 32.97
CA ILE A 257 7.33 16.86 34.08
C ILE A 257 6.12 16.96 35.04
N THR A 258 4.99 17.50 34.59
CA THR A 258 3.79 17.64 35.43
C THR A 258 3.09 16.30 35.62
N ASN A 259 2.62 16.08 36.85
CA ASN A 259 1.75 14.97 37.22
C ASN A 259 0.29 15.29 36.88
N GLY A 260 -0.43 14.34 36.28
CA GLY A 260 -1.86 14.42 36.02
C GLY A 260 -2.68 14.25 37.31
N ILE A 261 -3.78 14.99 37.42
CA ILE A 261 -4.75 14.84 38.50
C ILE A 261 -5.97 14.14 37.92
N TRP A 262 -6.45 13.10 38.59
CA TRP A 262 -7.70 12.45 38.21
C TRP A 262 -8.87 13.29 38.72
N CYS A 263 -9.70 13.80 37.82
CA CYS A 263 -10.94 14.48 38.16
C CYS A 263 -12.12 13.54 37.91
N ASN A 264 -12.85 13.21 38.99
CA ASN A 264 -14.13 12.49 38.92
C ASN A 264 -15.28 13.44 38.63
#